data_AF-Q5Z3T2-F1
#
_entry.id   AF-Q5Z3T2-F1
#
_cell.length_a   1.000
_cell.length_b   1.000
_cell.length_c   1.000
_cell.angle_alpha   90.00
_cell.angle_beta   90.00
_cell.angle_gamma   90.00
#
_symmetry.space_group_name_H-M   'P 1'
#
loop_
_entity.id
_entity.type
_entity.pdbx_description
1 polymer ?
#
loop_
_entity_poly.entity_id
_entity_poly.type
_entity_poly.pdbx_seq_one_letter_code
_entity_poly.pdbx_strand_id
1 'polypeptide(L)' 'MRGTSLTEAQRRVLAVLSHGGLLSIDQISRDAELTRLRARTIVSALRGRGLVAPGVGIGSGRYRITSSGLARARVRAA' A
#
# COMPACT_ATOMS: atom_id res chain seq x y z
N MET A 1 -0.07 22.40 7.25
CA MET A 1 -0.07 20.95 7.53
C MET A 1 1.16 20.33 6.88
N ARG A 2 2.13 19.79 7.63
CA ARG A 2 3.33 19.16 7.04
C ARG A 2 2.90 17.93 6.24
N GLY A 3 2.97 18.01 4.91
CA GLY A 3 2.79 16.87 4.04
C GLY A 3 3.80 15.79 4.42
N THR A 4 3.36 14.72 5.07
CA THR A 4 4.23 13.59 5.40
C THR A 4 4.63 12.92 4.08
N SER A 5 5.88 13.18 3.68
CA SER A 5 6.51 12.54 2.53
C SER A 5 6.48 11.02 2.73
N LEU A 6 6.13 10.30 1.66
CA LEU A 6 6.17 8.84 1.66
C LEU A 6 7.64 8.37 1.66
N THR A 7 7.93 7.29 2.37
CA THR A 7 9.23 6.62 2.20
C THR A 7 9.28 5.86 0.87
N GLU A 8 10.47 5.47 0.43
CA GLU A 8 10.63 4.69 -0.81
C GLU A 8 9.87 3.36 -0.75
N ALA A 9 9.99 2.63 0.35
CA ALA A 9 9.26 1.38 0.53
C ALA A 9 7.73 1.58 0.57
N GLN A 10 7.24 2.71 1.10
CA GLN A 10 5.81 3.07 1.05
C GLN A 10 5.35 3.35 -0.39
N ARG A 11 6.18 4.03 -1.19
CA ARG A 11 5.89 4.25 -2.62
C ARG A 11 5.81 2.94 -3.39
N ARG A 12 6.76 2.02 -3.19
CA ARG A 12 6.75 0.70 -3.84
C ARG A 12 5.47 -0.08 -3.56
N VAL A 13 5.04 -0.14 -2.30
CA VAL A 13 3.76 -0.80 -1.93
C VAL A 13 2.55 -0.14 -2.59
N LEU A 14 2.51 1.20 -2.65
CA LEU A 14 1.44 1.90 -3.35
C LEU A 14 1.48 1.68 -4.86
N ALA A 15 2.66 1.61 -5.47
CA ALA A 15 2.83 1.31 -6.89
C ALA A 15 2.32 -0.09 -7.22
N VAL A 16 2.70 -1.10 -6.44
CA VAL A 16 2.18 -2.47 -6.56
C VAL A 16 0.65 -2.50 -6.48
N LEU A 17 0.06 -1.87 -5.46
CA LEU A 17 -1.40 -1.84 -5.30
C LEU A 17 -2.12 -0.95 -6.33
N SER A 18 -1.41 -0.04 -7.01
CA SER A 18 -1.99 0.87 -7.99
C SER A 18 -2.42 0.18 -9.29
N HIS A 19 -1.88 -1.00 -9.58
CA HIS A 19 -2.34 -1.87 -10.67
C HIS A 19 -3.77 -2.39 -10.45
N GLY A 20 -4.32 -2.20 -9.25
CA GLY A 20 -5.69 -2.56 -8.90
C GLY A 20 -5.81 -3.95 -8.26
N GLY A 21 -7.03 -4.29 -7.87
CA GLY A 21 -7.35 -5.59 -7.26
C GLY A 21 -7.06 -5.68 -5.75
N LEU A 22 -7.06 -6.92 -5.27
CA LEU A 22 -6.92 -7.28 -3.85
C LEU A 22 -5.69 -8.17 -3.68
N LEU A 23 -4.63 -7.63 -3.08
CA LEU A 23 -3.35 -8.34 -2.91
C LEU A 23 -3.12 -8.76 -1.46
N SER A 24 -2.61 -9.98 -1.27
CA SER A 24 -2.15 -10.44 0.04
C SER A 24 -0.81 -9.81 0.44
N ILE A 25 -0.44 -9.90 1.72
CA ILE A 25 0.91 -9.48 2.16
C ILE A 25 2.01 -10.23 1.38
N ASP A 26 1.79 -11.51 1.04
CA ASP A 26 2.79 -12.31 0.34
C ASP A 26 2.98 -11.81 -1.10
N GLN A 27 1.89 -11.48 -1.81
CA GLN A 27 1.96 -10.86 -3.13
C GLN A 27 2.62 -9.48 -3.08
N ILE A 28 2.19 -8.63 -2.14
CA ILE A 28 2.79 -7.30 -1.94
C ILE A 28 4.28 -7.41 -1.63
N SER A 29 4.69 -8.38 -0.82
CA SER A 29 6.09 -8.59 -0.45
C SER A 29 6.95 -9.00 -1.64
N ARG A 30 6.43 -9.90 -2.49
CA ARG A 30 7.10 -10.35 -3.72
C ARG A 30 7.26 -9.19 -4.70
N ASP A 31 6.16 -8.51 -5.01
CA ASP A 31 6.13 -7.52 -6.09
C ASP A 31 6.80 -6.19 -5.68
N ALA A 32 6.84 -5.88 -4.38
CA ALA A 32 7.55 -4.71 -3.85
C ALA A 32 9.01 -5.00 -3.47
N GLU A 33 9.47 -6.25 -3.62
CA GLU A 33 10.80 -6.72 -3.21
C GLU A 33 11.09 -6.45 -1.72
N LEU A 34 10.13 -6.79 -0.86
CA LEU A 34 10.20 -6.58 0.58
C LEU A 34 10.10 -7.91 1.32
N THR A 35 10.67 -7.97 2.53
CA THR A 35 10.36 -9.07 3.44
C THR A 35 8.90 -9.00 3.88
N ARG A 36 8.30 -10.16 4.15
CA ARG A 36 6.90 -10.28 4.61
C ARG A 36 6.61 -9.38 5.81
N LEU A 37 7.52 -9.34 6.79
CA LEU A 37 7.40 -8.50 7.98
C LEU A 37 7.40 -7.01 7.60
N ARG A 38 8.30 -6.59 6.71
CA ARG A 38 8.37 -5.20 6.27
C ARG A 38 7.16 -4.77 5.47
N ALA A 39 6.68 -5.63 4.56
CA ALA A 39 5.43 -5.42 3.82
C ALA A 39 4.24 -5.24 4.78
N ARG A 40 4.11 -6.10 5.80
CA ARG A 40 3.06 -5.99 6.82
C ARG A 40 3.12 -4.67 7.59
N THR A 41 4.29 -4.26 8.04
CA THR A 41 4.48 -2.99 8.76
C THR A 41 4.12 -1.79 7.88
N ILE A 42 4.53 -1.80 6.61
CA ILE A 42 4.23 -0.72 5.66
C ILE A 42 2.74 -0.67 5.34
N VAL A 43 2.09 -1.80 5.06
CA VAL A 43 0.65 -1.87 4.81
C VAL A 43 -0.13 -1.36 6.03
N SER A 44 0.28 -1.72 7.25
CA SER A 44 -0.32 -1.20 8.48
C SER A 44 -0.19 0.33 8.59
N ALA A 45 1.00 0.87 8.31
CA ALA A 45 1.24 2.31 8.32
C ALA A 45 0.43 3.05 7.23
N LEU A 46 0.33 2.49 6.03
CA LEU A 46 -0.46 3.07 4.93
C LEU A 46 -1.97 3.01 5.22
N ARG A 47 -2.42 1.95 5.88
CA ARG A 47 -3.81 1.81 6.36
C ARG A 47 -4.13 2.85 7.43
N GLY A 48 -3.24 3.05 8.40
CA GLY A 48 -3.40 4.11 9.42
C GLY A 48 -3.48 5.52 8.82
N ARG A 49 -2.98 5.70 7.59
CA ARG A 49 -3.06 6.95 6.81
C ARG A 49 -4.23 6.98 5.82
N GLY A 50 -5.08 5.96 5.77
CA GLY A 50 -6.21 5.88 4.83
C GLY A 50 -5.81 5.71 3.36
N LEU A 51 -4.57 5.28 3.07
CA LEU A 51 -4.07 5.10 1.71
C LEU A 51 -4.30 3.67 1.17
N VAL A 52 -4.52 2.72 2.08
CA VAL A 52 -4.79 1.31 1.78
C VAL A 52 -5.95 0.86 2.67
N ALA A 53 -6.83 0.03 2.13
CA ALA A 53 -7.96 -0.54 2.84
C ALA A 53 -7.92 -2.08 2.79
N PRO A 54 -8.43 -2.78 3.82
CA PRO A 54 -8.66 -4.22 3.71
C PRO A 54 -9.70 -4.51 2.61
N GLY A 55 -9.62 -5.70 2.02
CA GLY A 55 -10.65 -6.26 1.16
C GLY A 55 -11.93 -6.58 1.94
N VAL A 56 -13.05 -6.68 1.22
CA VAL A 56 -14.33 -7.11 1.79
C VAL A 56 -14.22 -8.54 2.35
N GLY A 57 -14.78 -8.74 3.56
CA GLY A 57 -14.73 -10.00 4.30
C GLY A 57 -13.88 -9.89 5.59
N ILE A 58 -14.42 -10.41 6.70
CA ILE A 58 -13.71 -10.50 7.98
C ILE A 58 -12.46 -11.37 7.77
N GLY A 59 -11.28 -10.84 8.12
CA GLY A 59 -10.03 -11.60 8.03
C GLY A 59 -9.52 -11.87 6.61
N SER A 60 -9.98 -11.13 5.59
CA SER A 60 -9.66 -11.40 4.18
C SER A 60 -8.16 -11.43 3.83
N GLY A 61 -7.29 -10.87 4.69
CA GLY A 61 -5.83 -10.89 4.54
C GLY A 61 -5.33 -10.19 3.27
N ARG A 62 -6.24 -9.51 2.56
CA ARG A 62 -6.03 -8.86 1.27
C ARG A 62 -6.28 -7.38 1.38
N TYR A 63 -5.58 -6.61 0.55
CA TYR A 63 -5.52 -5.16 0.63
C TYR A 63 -5.72 -4.56 -0.76
N ARG A 64 -6.40 -3.40 -0.79
CA ARG A 64 -6.58 -2.57 -1.97
C ARG A 64 -6.09 -1.15 -1.71
N ILE A 65 -5.68 -0.47 -2.77
CA ILE A 65 -5.41 0.98 -2.71
C ILE A 65 -6.73 1.75 -2.58
N THR A 66 -6.72 2.86 -1.83
CA THR A 66 -7.84 3.81 -1.79
C THR A 66 -7.67 4.89 -2.85
N SER A 67 -8.70 5.68 -3.14
CA SER A 67 -8.59 6.84 -4.04
C SER A 67 -7.49 7.81 -3.57
N SER A 68 -7.37 8.04 -2.26
CA SER A 68 -6.32 8.86 -1.65
C SER A 68 -4.93 8.25 -1.81
N GLY A 69 -4.80 6.92 -1.67
CA GLY A 69 -3.56 6.19 -1.94
C GLY A 69 -3.14 6.32 -3.40
N LEU A 70 -4.10 6.19 -4.32
CA LEU A 70 -3.87 6.28 -5.76
C LEU A 70 -3.42 7.69 -6.17
N ALA A 71 -4.05 8.73 -5.64
CA ALA A 71 -3.61 10.11 -5.84
C ALA A 71 -2.16 10.29 -5.40
N ARG A 72 -1.78 9.79 -4.21
CA ARG A 72 -0.40 9.89 -3.72
C ARG A 72 0.61 9.04 -4.48
N ALA A 73 0.19 7.93 -5.08
CA ALA A 73 1.04 7.11 -5.94
C ALA A 73 1.41 7.85 -7.24
N ARG A 74 0.49 8.65 -7.77
CA ARG A 74 0.64 9.37 -9.05
C ARG A 74 1.43 10.68 -8.96
N VAL A 75 1.42 11.35 -7.80
CA VAL A 75 2.02 12.69 -7.57
C VAL A 75 3.56 12.74 -7.71
N ARG A 76 4.24 11.65 -8.10
CA ARG A 76 5.70 11.60 -8.26
C ARG A 76 6.19 11.03 -9.60
N ALA A 77 5.30 10.95 -10.59
CA ALA A 77 5.68 10.63 -11.98
C ALA A 77 5.93 11.89 -12.85
N ALA A 78 5.99 13.07 -12.25
CA ALA A 78 6.32 14.34 -12.89
C ALA A 78 7.62 14.92 -12.31
#